data_AF-A0A059XV66-F1
#
_entry.id   AF-A0A059XV66-F1
#
_cell.length_a   1.000
_cell.length_b   1.000
_cell.length_c   1.000
_cell.angle_alpha   90.00
_cell.angle_beta   90.00
_cell.angle_gamma   90.00
#
_symmetry.space_group_name_H-M   'P 1'
#
loop_
_entity.id
_entity.type
_entity.pdbx_description
1 polymer ?
#
loop_
_entity_poly.entity_id
_entity_poly.type
_entity_poly.pdbx_seq_one_letter_code
_entity_poly.pdbx_strand_id
1 'polypeptide(L)'
;MKKYSFEDKLSIWEKVLDKNYPLLKSRSTITMQSTGLIAFLFGFVFCIILYSFTKGGATPTNIVFAVLLGMCNFWAIYFFVVNALLLVITRKINNGNSAKSQKKLISTWLKMGFIRWPNKYIIPTDDAKNFKSDAQQK
;
A
#
# COMPACT_ATOMS: atom_id res chain seq x y z
N MET A 1 -8.78 20.01 12.43
CA MET A 1 -7.64 19.06 12.29
C MET A 1 -6.38 19.86 12.00
N LYS A 2 -5.28 19.72 12.77
CA LYS A 2 -3.98 20.30 12.39
C LYS A 2 -3.61 19.76 10.99
N LYS A 3 -3.34 20.66 10.04
CA LYS A 3 -2.94 20.29 8.68
C LYS A 3 -1.46 19.93 8.72
N TYR A 4 -1.14 18.68 9.05
CA TYR A 4 0.23 18.21 9.07
C TYR A 4 0.83 18.25 7.66
N SER A 5 2.08 18.70 7.55
CA SER A 5 2.77 18.74 6.27
C SER A 5 3.13 17.32 5.78
N PHE A 6 3.44 17.20 4.49
CA PHE A 6 3.92 15.92 3.94
C PHE A 6 5.28 15.51 4.55
N GLU A 7 6.14 16.47 4.88
CA GLU A 7 7.43 16.20 5.52
C GLU A 7 7.26 15.67 6.95
N ASP A 8 6.29 16.22 7.73
CA ASP A 8 5.98 15.70 9.07
C ASP A 8 5.54 14.23 9.00
N LYS A 9 4.65 13.95 8.04
CA LYS A 9 4.16 12.60 7.79
C LYS A 9 5.28 11.64 7.37
N LEU A 10 6.19 12.10 6.52
CA LEU A 10 7.35 11.33 6.07
C LEU A 10 8.27 11.00 7.24
N SER A 11 8.62 12.00 8.07
CA SER A 11 9.50 11.80 9.23
C SER A 11 8.92 10.81 10.25
N ILE A 12 7.61 10.82 10.46
CA ILE A 12 6.97 9.88 11.40
C ILE A 12 6.91 8.48 10.80
N TRP A 13 6.63 8.34 9.51
CA TRP A 13 6.69 7.03 8.86
C TRP A 13 8.11 6.45 8.84
N GLU A 14 9.15 7.27 8.73
CA GLU A 14 10.54 6.83 8.92
C GLU A 14 10.74 6.20 10.31
N LYS A 15 10.32 6.89 11.38
CA LYS A 15 10.41 6.39 12.76
C LYS A 15 9.61 5.10 12.97
N VAL A 16 8.39 5.04 12.41
CA VAL A 16 7.52 3.86 12.50
C VAL A 16 8.14 2.68 11.77
N LEU A 17 8.74 2.90 10.59
CA LEU A 17 9.44 1.86 9.85
C LEU A 17 10.67 1.37 10.61
N ASP A 18 11.49 2.24 11.17
CA ASP A 18 12.67 1.81 11.96
C ASP A 18 12.28 0.97 13.18
N LYS A 19 11.24 1.36 13.93
CA LYS A 19 10.86 0.63 15.17
C LYS A 19 9.94 -0.59 14.92
N ASN A 20 9.05 -0.53 13.93
CA ASN A 20 7.98 -1.50 13.72
C ASN A 20 8.04 -2.22 12.36
N TYR A 21 9.18 -2.23 11.66
CA TYR A 21 9.30 -2.93 10.37
C TYR A 21 8.88 -4.41 10.39
N PRO A 22 9.08 -5.23 11.45
CA PRO A 22 8.69 -6.65 11.40
C PRO A 22 7.18 -6.82 11.29
N LEU A 23 6.41 -6.02 12.04
CA LEU A 23 4.95 -6.00 12.00
C LEU A 23 4.45 -5.56 10.62
N LEU A 24 5.03 -4.49 10.07
CA LEU A 24 4.66 -3.96 8.76
C LEU A 24 4.99 -4.95 7.64
N LYS A 25 6.17 -5.60 7.69
CA LYS A 25 6.57 -6.64 6.74
C LYS A 25 5.58 -7.81 6.75
N SER A 26 5.21 -8.31 7.93
CA SER A 26 4.25 -9.41 8.07
C SER A 26 2.89 -9.04 7.46
N ARG A 27 2.32 -7.89 7.85
CA ARG A 27 1.03 -7.41 7.33
C ARG A 27 1.05 -7.20 5.82
N SER A 28 2.11 -6.59 5.29
CA SER A 28 2.25 -6.36 3.85
C SER A 28 2.46 -7.65 3.06
N THR A 29 3.14 -8.64 3.63
CA THR A 29 3.29 -9.96 2.98
C THR A 29 1.95 -10.66 2.85
N ILE A 30 1.16 -10.70 3.94
CA ILE A 30 -0.19 -11.29 3.92
C ILE A 30 -1.08 -10.55 2.91
N THR A 31 -1.05 -9.21 2.94
CA THR A 31 -1.83 -8.39 2.02
C THR A 31 -1.43 -8.68 0.57
N MET A 32 -0.14 -8.77 0.28
CA MET A 32 0.38 -9.02 -1.06
C MET A 32 0.04 -10.42 -1.58
N GLN A 33 0.03 -11.44 -0.71
CA GLN A 33 -0.43 -12.78 -1.08
C GLN A 33 -1.92 -12.77 -1.44
N SER A 34 -2.74 -12.15 -0.60
CA SER A 34 -4.19 -12.05 -0.85
C SER A 34 -4.50 -11.23 -2.09
N THR A 35 -3.88 -10.04 -2.27
CA THR A 35 -4.12 -9.21 -3.46
C THR A 35 -3.53 -9.83 -4.72
N GLY A 36 -2.40 -10.53 -4.61
CA GLY A 36 -1.80 -11.28 -5.73
C GLY A 36 -2.71 -12.41 -6.20
N LEU A 37 -3.31 -13.16 -5.27
CA LEU A 37 -4.28 -14.21 -5.60
C LEU A 37 -5.52 -13.61 -6.28
N ILE A 38 -6.05 -12.50 -5.76
CA ILE A 38 -7.20 -11.80 -6.35
C ILE A 38 -6.87 -11.28 -7.75
N ALA A 39 -5.71 -10.64 -7.94
CA ALA A 39 -5.26 -10.16 -9.25
C ALA A 39 -5.09 -11.31 -10.24
N PHE A 40 -4.55 -12.45 -9.80
CA PHE A 40 -4.44 -13.64 -10.63
C PHE A 40 -5.80 -14.18 -11.06
N LEU A 41 -6.75 -14.34 -10.13
CA LEU A 41 -8.09 -14.84 -10.44
C LEU A 41 -8.85 -13.90 -11.39
N PHE A 42 -8.88 -12.61 -11.11
CA PHE A 42 -9.54 -11.65 -12.00
C PHE A 42 -8.82 -11.50 -13.35
N GLY A 43 -7.49 -11.53 -13.36
CA GLY A 43 -6.71 -11.53 -14.60
C GLY A 43 -7.01 -12.76 -15.46
N PHE A 44 -7.12 -13.94 -14.84
CA PHE A 44 -7.46 -15.18 -15.54
C PHE A 44 -8.86 -15.10 -16.17
N VAL A 45 -9.88 -14.71 -15.40
CA VAL A 45 -11.26 -14.55 -15.90
C VAL A 45 -11.33 -13.48 -16.99
N PHE A 46 -10.59 -12.38 -16.83
CA PHE A 46 -10.51 -11.31 -17.83
C PHE A 46 -9.93 -11.82 -19.16
N CYS A 47 -8.85 -12.61 -19.12
CA CYS A 47 -8.27 -13.24 -20.31
C CYS A 47 -9.25 -14.20 -21.02
N ILE A 48 -10.03 -14.98 -20.26
CA ILE A 48 -11.08 -15.87 -20.81
C ILE A 48 -12.15 -15.06 -21.55
N ILE A 49 -12.56 -13.92 -20.99
CA ILE A 49 -13.57 -13.06 -21.62
C ILE A 49 -13.02 -12.45 -22.91
N LEU A 50 -11.78 -11.95 -22.90
CA LEU A 50 -11.14 -11.44 -24.10
C LEU A 50 -11.00 -12.50 -25.19
N TYR A 51 -10.62 -13.72 -24.82
CA TYR A 51 -10.56 -14.84 -25.76
C TYR A 51 -11.94 -15.16 -26.35
N SER A 52 -13.00 -15.13 -25.54
CA SER A 52 -14.37 -15.32 -26.01
C SER A 52 -14.77 -14.29 -27.07
N PHE A 53 -14.26 -13.05 -27.01
CA PHE A 53 -14.55 -12.03 -28.04
C PHE A 53 -13.97 -12.39 -29.40
N THR A 54 -12.83 -13.07 -29.42
CA THR A 54 -12.19 -13.51 -30.67
C THR A 54 -12.94 -14.66 -31.36
N LYS A 55 -13.80 -15.39 -30.63
CA LYS A 55 -14.52 -16.57 -31.14
C LYS A 55 -16.01 -16.33 -31.37
N GLY A 56 -16.67 -15.57 -30.50
CA GLY A 56 -18.13 -15.37 -30.51
C GLY A 56 -18.59 -13.95 -30.79
N GLY A 57 -17.67 -13.01 -31.02
CA GLY A 57 -17.98 -11.58 -31.13
C GLY A 57 -18.23 -10.91 -29.77
N ALA A 58 -18.21 -9.59 -29.75
CA ALA A 58 -18.38 -8.80 -28.54
C ALA A 58 -19.84 -8.34 -28.40
N THR A 59 -20.52 -8.78 -27.34
CA THR A 59 -21.83 -8.26 -26.96
C THR A 59 -21.66 -7.06 -26.01
N PRO A 60 -22.59 -6.08 -26.01
CA PRO A 60 -22.53 -4.95 -25.08
C PRO A 60 -22.36 -5.37 -23.61
N THR A 61 -23.09 -6.41 -23.20
CA THR A 61 -23.01 -6.96 -21.83
C THR A 61 -21.62 -7.47 -21.49
N ASN A 62 -20.99 -8.23 -22.39
CA ASN A 62 -19.67 -8.78 -22.10
C ASN A 62 -18.58 -7.69 -22.14
N ILE A 63 -18.73 -6.67 -23.00
CA ILE A 63 -17.82 -5.51 -23.03
C ILE A 63 -17.88 -4.78 -21.68
N VAL A 64 -19.07 -4.49 -21.16
CA VAL A 64 -19.23 -3.84 -19.85
C VAL A 64 -18.59 -4.69 -18.75
N PHE A 65 -18.83 -6.00 -18.76
CA PHE A 65 -18.26 -6.91 -17.77
C PHE A 65 -16.73 -6.98 -17.85
N ALA A 66 -16.16 -7.00 -19.07
CA ALA A 66 -14.72 -6.97 -19.29
C ALA A 66 -14.09 -5.66 -18.75
N VAL A 67 -14.72 -4.51 -18.99
CA VAL A 67 -14.24 -3.22 -18.47
C VAL A 67 -14.25 -3.22 -16.94
N LEU A 68 -15.34 -3.65 -16.31
CA LEU A 68 -15.43 -3.72 -14.84
C LEU A 68 -14.38 -4.66 -14.24
N LEU A 69 -14.21 -5.86 -14.80
CA LEU A 69 -13.18 -6.80 -14.35
C LEU A 69 -11.77 -6.26 -14.60
N GLY A 70 -11.54 -5.60 -15.73
CA GLY A 70 -10.27 -4.95 -16.04
C GLY A 70 -9.92 -3.86 -15.02
N MET A 71 -10.89 -3.04 -14.63
CA MET A 71 -10.72 -2.03 -13.58
C MET A 71 -10.41 -2.67 -12.22
N CYS A 72 -11.12 -3.72 -11.83
CA CYS A 72 -10.86 -4.46 -10.59
C CYS A 72 -9.45 -5.07 -10.57
N ASN A 73 -9.04 -5.69 -11.68
CA ASN A 73 -7.71 -6.27 -11.82
C ASN A 73 -6.62 -5.19 -11.76
N PHE A 74 -6.82 -4.06 -12.44
CA PHE A 74 -5.92 -2.91 -12.38
C PHE A 74 -5.75 -2.41 -10.94
N TRP A 75 -6.85 -2.29 -10.19
CA TRP A 75 -6.81 -1.89 -8.78
C TRP A 75 -6.06 -2.89 -7.90
N ALA A 76 -6.26 -4.19 -8.13
CA ALA A 76 -5.55 -5.25 -7.41
C ALA A 76 -4.04 -5.19 -7.67
N ILE A 77 -3.64 -5.04 -8.94
CA ILE A 77 -2.23 -4.86 -9.34
C ILE A 77 -1.63 -3.60 -8.70
N TYR A 78 -2.36 -2.49 -8.71
CA TYR A 78 -1.92 -1.26 -8.07
C TYR A 78 -1.62 -1.45 -6.56
N PHE A 79 -2.54 -2.09 -5.81
CA PHE A 79 -2.30 -2.39 -4.40
C PHE A 79 -1.16 -3.38 -4.19
N PHE A 80 -0.99 -4.34 -5.09
CA PHE A 80 0.15 -5.26 -5.07
C PHE A 80 1.47 -4.49 -5.21
N VAL A 81 1.58 -3.58 -6.18
CA VAL A 81 2.79 -2.76 -6.41
C VAL A 81 3.12 -1.87 -5.21
N VAL A 82 2.12 -1.22 -4.61
CA VAL A 82 2.31 -0.38 -3.40
C VAL A 82 2.84 -1.21 -2.23
N ASN A 83 2.32 -2.43 -2.02
CA ASN A 83 2.80 -3.34 -0.97
C ASN A 83 4.19 -3.92 -1.27
N ALA A 84 4.47 -4.22 -2.54
CA ALA A 84 5.79 -4.67 -2.97
C ALA A 84 6.86 -3.61 -2.67
N LEU A 85 6.56 -2.32 -2.90
CA LEU A 85 7.47 -1.22 -2.55
C LEU A 85 7.74 -1.15 -1.04
N LEU A 86 6.72 -1.35 -0.20
CA LEU A 86 6.89 -1.43 1.25
C LEU A 86 7.74 -2.64 1.68
N LEU A 87 7.59 -3.79 1.02
CA LEU A 87 8.45 -4.94 1.26
C LEU A 87 9.91 -4.69 0.88
N VAL A 88 10.17 -3.95 -0.21
CA VAL A 88 11.53 -3.52 -0.56
C VAL A 88 12.12 -2.62 0.53
N ILE A 89 11.36 -1.65 1.02
CA ILE A 89 11.80 -0.75 2.11
C ILE A 89 12.11 -1.57 3.37
N THR A 90 11.18 -2.41 3.83
CA THR A 90 11.36 -3.21 5.05
C THR A 90 12.49 -4.23 4.92
N ARG A 91 12.72 -4.81 3.73
CA ARG A 91 13.87 -5.69 3.47
C ARG A 91 15.19 -4.95 3.58
N LYS A 92 15.28 -3.73 3.05
CA LYS A 92 16.49 -2.90 3.19
C LYS A 92 16.76 -2.51 4.63
N ILE A 93 15.72 -2.19 5.40
CA ILE A 93 15.83 -1.90 6.83
C ILE A 93 16.29 -3.14 7.61
N ASN A 94 15.70 -4.29 7.33
CA ASN A 94 16.11 -5.57 7.90
C ASN A 94 17.57 -5.95 7.60
N ASN A 95 18.12 -5.47 6.47
CA ASN A 95 19.52 -5.65 6.10
C ASN A 95 20.47 -4.60 6.73
N GLY A 96 20.00 -3.83 7.72
CA GLY A 96 20.82 -2.87 8.48
C GLY A 96 20.86 -1.45 7.92
N ASN A 97 20.09 -1.13 6.88
CA ASN A 97 19.97 0.26 6.41
C ASN A 97 19.00 1.04 7.31
N SER A 98 19.32 2.29 7.64
CA SER A 98 18.39 3.16 8.36
C SER A 98 17.20 3.58 7.49
N ALA A 99 16.00 3.77 8.05
CA ALA A 99 14.86 4.31 7.30
C ALA A 99 15.17 5.68 6.67
N LYS A 100 15.97 6.51 7.34
CA LYS A 100 16.43 7.80 6.82
C LYS A 100 17.19 7.66 5.49
N SER A 101 18.02 6.62 5.33
CA SER A 101 18.70 6.34 4.04
C SER A 101 17.73 5.96 2.92
N GLN A 102 16.53 5.50 3.27
CA GLN A 102 15.47 5.09 2.33
C GLN A 102 14.39 6.17 2.16
N LYS A 103 14.61 7.41 2.63
CA LYS A 103 13.65 8.53 2.58
C LYS A 103 12.98 8.71 1.22
N LYS A 104 13.73 8.58 0.12
CA LYS A 104 13.18 8.68 -1.25
C LYS A 104 12.16 7.58 -1.55
N LEU A 105 12.47 6.33 -1.20
CA LEU A 105 11.56 5.21 -1.41
C LEU A 105 10.32 5.30 -0.51
N ILE A 106 10.50 5.73 0.74
CA ILE A 106 9.40 5.96 1.68
C ILE A 106 8.50 7.08 1.15
N SER A 107 9.06 8.18 0.67
CA SER A 107 8.30 9.27 0.04
C SER A 107 7.49 8.79 -1.16
N THR A 108 8.11 8.02 -2.06
CA THR A 108 7.42 7.42 -3.21
C THR A 108 6.30 6.49 -2.76
N TRP A 109 6.53 5.63 -1.76
CA TRP A 109 5.52 4.74 -1.20
C TRP A 109 4.34 5.51 -0.59
N LEU A 110 4.60 6.58 0.16
CA LEU A 110 3.56 7.42 0.75
C LEU A 110 2.72 8.16 -0.30
N LYS A 111 3.37 8.65 -1.36
CA LYS A 111 2.70 9.34 -2.48
C LYS A 111 1.88 8.37 -3.31
N MET A 112 2.50 7.28 -3.75
CA MET A 112 1.83 6.25 -4.55
C MET A 112 0.69 5.62 -3.78
N GLY A 113 0.90 5.17 -2.55
CA GLY A 113 -0.15 4.46 -1.80
C GLY A 113 -1.23 5.36 -1.21
N PHE A 114 -1.15 6.69 -1.38
CA PHE A 114 -1.97 7.67 -0.65
C PHE A 114 -2.05 7.36 0.86
N ILE A 115 -0.95 6.82 1.40
CA ILE A 115 -0.92 6.20 2.73
C ILE A 115 -1.32 7.25 3.75
N ARG A 116 -2.26 6.98 4.64
CA ARG A 116 -2.67 7.98 5.65
C ARG A 116 -1.60 8.15 6.73
N TRP A 117 -1.89 9.03 7.69
CA TRP A 117 -1.11 9.10 8.91
C TRP A 117 -1.09 7.74 9.63
N PRO A 118 0.04 7.35 10.25
CA PRO A 118 0.13 6.07 10.94
C PRO A 118 -0.83 6.02 12.12
N ASN A 119 -1.38 4.83 12.39
CA ASN A 119 -2.30 4.64 13.50
C ASN A 119 -1.57 4.83 14.85
N LYS A 120 -2.25 5.33 15.88
CA LYS A 120 -1.69 5.59 17.20
C LYS A 120 -0.98 4.37 17.82
N TYR A 121 -1.46 3.17 17.51
CA TYR A 121 -0.92 1.91 18.03
C TYR A 121 0.41 1.46 17.38
N ILE A 122 0.83 2.11 16.28
CA ILE A 122 2.11 1.82 15.60
C ILE A 122 3.12 2.96 15.71
N ILE A 123 2.73 4.08 16.33
CA ILE A 123 3.63 5.20 16.60
C ILE A 123 4.50 4.84 17.80
N PRO A 124 5.83 5.05 17.75
CA PRO A 124 6.70 4.92 18.90
C PRO A 124 6.17 5.65 20.14
N THR A 125 6.21 4.97 21.30
CA THR A 125 5.62 5.43 22.57
C THR A 125 6.12 6.80 23.02
N ASP A 126 7.34 7.17 22.64
CA ASP A 126 7.97 8.47 22.96
C ASP A 126 7.27 9.64 22.25
N ASP A 127 6.85 9.46 20.99
CA ASP A 127 6.09 10.45 20.23
C ASP A 127 4.57 10.39 20.55
N ALA A 128 4.10 9.25 21.07
CA ALA A 128 2.70 9.09 21.51
C ALA A 128 2.36 9.90 22.78
N LYS A 129 3.35 10.18 23.63
CA LYS A 129 3.20 11.08 24.80
C LYS A 129 3.04 12.55 24.37
N ASN A 130 3.82 13.00 23.39
CA ASN A 130 3.68 14.34 22.78
C ASN A 130 2.36 14.51 22.00
N PHE A 131 1.79 13.41 21.48
CA PHE A 131 0.48 13.44 20.85
C PHE A 131 -0.68 13.62 21.84
N LYS A 132 -0.54 13.16 23.10
CA LYS A 132 -1.55 13.36 24.15
C LYS A 132 -1.50 14.77 24.75
N SER A 133 -0.31 15.35 24.96
CA SER A 133 -0.17 16.72 25.49
C SER A 133 -0.77 17.77 24.55
N ASP A 134 -0.58 17.60 23.25
CA ASP A 134 -1.12 18.50 22.22
C ASP A 134 -2.65 18.39 22.03
N ALA A 135 -3.24 17.26 22.45
CA ALA A 135 -4.68 17.00 22.35
C ALA A 135 -5.44 17.31 23.66
N GLN A 136 -4.72 17.51 24.77
CA GLN A 136 -5.30 17.81 26.10
C GLN A 136 -5.05 19.26 26.57
N GLN A 137 -4.33 20.08 25.79
CA GLN A 137 -4.18 21.52 26.05
C GLN A 137 -5.21 22.39 25.31
N LYS A 138 -6.37 21.82 24.92
CA LYS A 138 -7.53 22.58 24.43
C LYS A 138 -8.82 22.01 24.97
#